data_AF-A0A7X2ZAS5-F1
#
_entry.id   AF-A0A7X2ZAS5-F1
#
_cell.length_a   1.000
_cell.length_b   1.000
_cell.length_c   1.000
_cell.angle_alpha   90.00
_cell.angle_beta   90.00
_cell.angle_gamma   90.00
#
_symmetry.space_group_name_H-M   'P 1'
#
loop_
_entity.id
_entity.type
_entity.pdbx_description
1 polymer ?
#
loop_
_entity_poly.entity_id
_entity_poly.type
_entity_poly.pdbx_seq_one_letter_code
_entity_poly.pdbx_strand_id
1 'polypeptide(L)'
;MTYDTIFWVVIGAGFVLTGLVGILLMWKTGLLLLSFLAGSAVNIAITASAVWWWASVFPGTEQHFARMFGIFGLGVSFVNNEVLLFFAQLAMKKKIGGDPPREEYVDFDDED
;
A
#
# COMPACT_ATOMS: atom_id res chain seq x y z
N MET A 1 -5.05 -10.76 -24.60
CA MET A 1 -5.18 -9.70 -23.58
C MET A 1 -4.52 -8.45 -24.12
N THR A 2 -5.19 -7.31 -24.03
CA THR A 2 -4.61 -5.99 -24.38
C THR A 2 -3.61 -5.55 -23.29
N TYR A 3 -2.63 -4.72 -23.66
CA TYR A 3 -1.64 -4.17 -22.72
C TYR A 3 -2.28 -3.46 -21.53
N ASP A 4 -3.45 -2.86 -21.73
CA ASP A 4 -4.27 -2.25 -20.69
C ASP A 4 -4.69 -3.25 -19.61
N THR A 5 -5.02 -4.49 -19.99
CA THR A 5 -5.39 -5.52 -19.01
C THR A 5 -4.20 -5.86 -18.11
N ILE A 6 -3.01 -6.00 -18.69
CA ILE A 6 -1.79 -6.31 -17.93
C ILE A 6 -1.44 -5.13 -17.01
N PHE A 7 -1.60 -3.89 -17.47
CA PHE A 7 -1.40 -2.69 -16.67
C PHE A 7 -2.26 -2.68 -15.40
N TRP A 8 -3.57 -2.93 -15.53
CA TRP A 8 -4.47 -2.98 -14.38
C TRP A 8 -4.18 -4.14 -13.43
N VAL A 9 -3.80 -5.30 -13.97
CA VAL A 9 -3.37 -6.45 -13.15
C VAL A 9 -2.13 -6.11 -12.33
N VAL A 10 -1.15 -5.43 -12.94
CA VAL A 10 0.08 -5.02 -12.25
C VAL A 10 -0.22 -4.00 -11.13
N ILE A 11 -1.08 -3.01 -11.38
CA ILE A 11 -1.50 -2.05 -10.36
C ILE A 11 -2.21 -2.76 -9.20
N GLY A 12 -3.17 -3.63 -9.50
CA GLY A 12 -3.93 -4.37 -8.49
C GLY A 12 -3.03 -5.29 -7.66
N ALA A 13 -2.14 -6.04 -8.32
CA ALA A 13 -1.18 -6.90 -7.66
C ALA A 13 -0.20 -6.11 -6.79
N GLY A 14 0.29 -4.96 -7.28
CA GLY A 14 1.13 -4.03 -6.52
C GLY A 14 0.48 -3.60 -5.22
N PHE A 15 -0.76 -3.11 -5.29
CA PHE A 15 -1.53 -2.72 -4.11
C PHE A 15 -1.69 -3.87 -3.11
N VAL A 16 -2.15 -5.04 -3.57
CA VAL A 16 -2.42 -6.19 -2.69
C VAL A 16 -1.14 -6.72 -2.05
N LEU A 17 -0.05 -6.91 -2.82
CA LEU A 17 1.19 -7.47 -2.31
C LEU A 17 1.90 -6.53 -1.33
N THR A 18 1.95 -5.23 -1.64
CA THR A 18 2.48 -4.20 -0.74
C THR A 18 1.69 -4.16 0.57
N GLY A 19 0.36 -4.15 0.49
CA GLY A 19 -0.51 -4.17 1.66
C GLY A 19 -0.31 -5.44 2.50
N LEU A 20 -0.31 -6.61 1.88
CA LEU A 20 -0.13 -7.89 2.58
C LEU A 20 1.20 -7.94 3.33
N VAL A 21 2.31 -7.61 2.68
CA VAL A 21 3.63 -7.66 3.32
C VAL A 21 3.70 -6.67 4.49
N GLY A 22 3.25 -5.43 4.28
CA GLY A 22 3.28 -4.42 5.33
C GLY A 22 2.34 -4.71 6.50
N ILE A 23 1.17 -5.32 6.26
CA ILE A 23 0.22 -5.71 7.31
C ILE A 23 0.73 -6.93 8.09
N LEU A 24 1.16 -7.98 7.39
CA LEU A 24 1.66 -9.19 8.03
C LEU A 24 2.88 -8.92 8.91
N LEU A 25 3.79 -8.04 8.46
CA LEU A 25 4.95 -7.68 9.26
C LEU A 25 4.57 -6.82 10.47
N MET A 26 3.57 -5.94 10.33
CA MET A 26 3.04 -5.14 11.43
C MET A 26 2.42 -6.02 12.51
N TRP A 27 1.67 -7.05 12.12
CA TRP A 27 1.12 -8.03 13.07
C TRP A 27 2.19 -8.82 13.82
N LYS A 28 3.31 -9.14 13.17
CA LYS A 28 4.39 -9.92 13.80
C LYS A 28 5.30 -9.08 14.68
N THR A 29 5.65 -7.87 14.26
CA THR A 29 6.69 -7.05 14.90
C THR A 29 6.14 -5.96 15.80
N GLY A 30 4.93 -5.45 15.53
CA GLY A 30 4.40 -4.24 16.16
C GLY A 30 5.17 -2.95 15.81
N LEU A 31 6.23 -3.05 14.99
CA LEU A 31 7.11 -1.96 14.62
C LEU A 31 6.63 -1.32 13.31
N LEU A 32 6.07 -0.11 13.43
CA LEU A 32 5.54 0.62 12.29
C LEU A 32 6.60 0.88 11.22
N LEU A 33 7.78 1.39 11.62
CA LEU A 33 8.83 1.75 10.66
C LEU A 33 9.32 0.56 9.85
N LEU A 34 9.56 -0.58 10.52
CA LEU A 34 10.07 -1.79 9.88
C LEU A 34 9.01 -2.38 8.92
N SER A 35 7.75 -2.38 9.35
CA SER A 35 6.62 -2.84 8.55
C SER A 35 6.36 -1.96 7.34
N PHE A 36 6.47 -0.65 7.51
CA PHE A 36 6.35 0.31 6.42
C PHE A 36 7.45 0.07 5.38
N LEU A 37 8.71 0.03 5.84
CA LEU A 37 9.87 -0.15 4.96
C LEU A 37 9.79 -1.45 4.14
N ALA A 38 9.32 -2.55 4.74
CA ALA A 38 9.13 -3.80 4.03
C ALA A 38 8.04 -3.71 2.96
N GLY A 39 6.89 -3.09 3.26
CA GLY A 39 5.85 -2.87 2.27
C GLY A 39 6.30 -1.93 1.15
N SER A 40 6.99 -0.84 1.48
CA SER A 40 7.56 0.09 0.50
C SER A 40 8.60 -0.59 -0.39
N ALA A 41 9.45 -1.47 0.15
CA ALA A 41 10.42 -2.23 -0.64
C ALA A 41 9.72 -3.10 -1.70
N VAL A 42 8.60 -3.74 -1.35
CA VAL A 42 7.78 -4.52 -2.30
C VAL A 42 7.12 -3.60 -3.33
N ASN A 43 6.59 -2.45 -2.91
CA ASN A 43 5.98 -1.48 -3.81
C ASN A 43 6.99 -0.95 -4.84
N ILE A 44 8.22 -0.65 -4.39
CA ILE A 44 9.34 -0.23 -5.24
C ILE A 44 9.69 -1.34 -6.25
N ALA A 45 9.84 -2.58 -5.79
CA ALA A 45 10.22 -3.69 -6.67
C ALA A 45 9.18 -3.93 -7.77
N ILE A 46 7.89 -3.91 -7.41
CA ILE A 46 6.79 -4.09 -8.37
C ILE A 46 6.72 -2.90 -9.32
N THR A 47 6.77 -1.67 -8.80
CA THR A 47 6.68 -0.46 -9.62
C THR A 47 7.86 -0.33 -10.58
N ALA A 48 9.08 -0.60 -10.13
CA ALA A 48 10.27 -0.56 -10.99
C ALA A 48 10.17 -1.61 -12.11
N SER A 49 9.72 -2.82 -11.79
CA SER A 49 9.49 -3.87 -12.78
C SER A 49 8.40 -3.49 -13.77
N ALA A 50 7.31 -2.87 -13.29
CA ALA A 50 6.20 -2.39 -14.11
C ALA A 50 6.62 -1.27 -15.06
N VAL A 51 7.39 -0.30 -14.57
CA VAL A 51 7.91 0.82 -15.36
C VAL A 51 8.86 0.30 -16.44
N TRP A 52 9.75 -0.62 -16.09
CA TRP A 52 10.65 -1.25 -17.07
C TRP A 52 9.87 -2.00 -18.15
N TRP A 53 8.91 -2.83 -17.75
CA TRP A 53 8.04 -3.54 -18.68
C TRP A 53 7.26 -2.58 -19.59
N TRP A 54 6.58 -1.58 -19.05
CA TRP A 54 5.81 -0.60 -19.83
C TRP A 54 6.70 0.15 -20.84
N ALA A 55 7.88 0.59 -20.39
CA ALA A 55 8.85 1.26 -21.25
C ALA A 55 9.34 0.36 -22.40
N SER A 56 9.47 -0.95 -22.18
CA SER A 56 9.88 -1.91 -23.20
C SER A 56 8.79 -2.25 -24.22
N VAL A 57 7.51 -2.19 -23.82
CA VAL A 57 6.37 -2.45 -24.71
C VAL A 57 6.11 -1.28 -25.66
N PHE A 58 6.45 -0.05 -25.23
CA PHE A 58 6.27 1.17 -26.03
C PHE A 58 7.61 1.85 -26.40
N PRO A 59 8.49 1.21 -27.21
CA PRO A 59 9.82 1.74 -27.51
C PRO A 59 9.83 2.84 -28.58
N GLY A 60 8.78 2.95 -29.41
CA GLY A 60 8.73 3.85 -30.57
C GLY A 60 8.42 5.30 -30.23
N THR A 61 8.92 6.23 -31.04
CA THR A 61 8.67 7.68 -30.92
C THR A 61 7.20 8.06 -31.14
N GLU A 62 6.50 7.33 -32.01
CA GLU A 62 5.04 7.44 -32.26
C GLU A 62 4.21 7.12 -31.00
N GLN A 63 4.76 6.33 -30.07
CA GLN A 63 4.08 5.83 -28.87
C GLN A 63 4.47 6.58 -27.59
N HIS A 64 5.20 7.69 -27.73
CA HIS A 64 5.77 8.44 -26.61
C HIS A 64 4.71 8.91 -25.60
N PHE A 65 3.54 9.34 -26.08
CA PHE A 65 2.44 9.75 -25.22
C PHE A 65 1.93 8.60 -24.34
N ALA A 66 1.63 7.44 -24.94
CA ALA A 66 1.15 6.25 -24.21
C ALA A 66 2.19 5.74 -23.21
N ARG A 67 3.47 5.78 -23.58
CA ARG A 67 4.58 5.44 -22.68
C ARG A 67 4.61 6.38 -21.46
N MET A 68 4.63 7.69 -21.67
CA MET A 68 4.68 8.67 -20.59
C MET A 68 3.45 8.59 -19.69
N PHE A 69 2.26 8.48 -20.27
CA PHE A 69 1.01 8.41 -19.54
C PHE A 69 0.95 7.18 -18.63
N GLY A 70 1.34 6.01 -19.13
CA GLY A 70 1.37 4.80 -18.32
C GLY A 70 2.43 4.85 -17.21
N ILE A 71 3.63 5.37 -17.48
CA ILE A 71 4.66 5.55 -16.44
C ILE A 71 4.19 6.54 -15.37
N PHE A 72 3.54 7.63 -15.77
CA PHE A 72 2.96 8.59 -14.83
C PHE A 72 1.87 7.94 -13.98
N GLY A 73 0.98 7.15 -14.60
CA GLY A 73 -0.05 6.39 -13.89
C GLY A 73 0.52 5.40 -12.87
N LEU A 74 1.61 4.69 -13.22
CA LEU A 74 2.35 3.84 -12.28
C LEU A 74 2.95 4.65 -11.12
N GLY A 75 3.46 5.85 -11.40
CA GLY A 75 3.95 6.78 -10.37
C GLY A 75 2.85 7.23 -9.40
N VAL A 76 1.67 7.60 -9.91
CA VAL A 76 0.50 7.93 -9.08
C VAL A 76 0.09 6.73 -8.23
N SER A 77 0.04 5.53 -8.81
CA SER A 77 -0.27 4.29 -8.09
C SER A 77 0.75 4.02 -6.98
N PHE A 78 2.04 4.23 -7.24
CA PHE A 78 3.10 4.04 -6.25
C PHE A 78 2.86 4.91 -5.02
N VAL A 79 2.64 6.21 -5.21
CA VAL A 79 2.40 7.16 -4.11
C VAL A 79 1.10 6.80 -3.36
N ASN A 80 0.03 6.46 -4.07
CA ASN A 80 -1.22 6.04 -3.44
C ASN A 80 -1.03 4.81 -2.54
N ASN A 81 -0.27 3.81 -3.01
CA ASN A 81 0.02 2.62 -2.23
C ASN A 81 0.79 2.96 -0.94
N GLU A 82 1.79 3.85 -1.01
CA GLU A 82 2.56 4.28 0.18
C GLU A 82 1.66 4.99 1.20
N VAL A 83 0.81 5.91 0.74
CA VAL A 83 -0.11 6.66 1.62
C VAL A 83 -1.09 5.71 2.31
N LEU A 84 -1.71 4.80 1.55
CA LEU A 84 -2.66 3.83 2.09
C LEU A 84 -1.98 2.87 3.07
N LEU A 85 -0.78 2.39 2.74
CA LEU A 85 0.00 1.51 3.60
C LEU A 85 0.34 2.20 4.93
N PHE A 86 0.81 3.44 4.87
CA PHE A 86 1.19 4.21 6.06
C PHE A 86 -0.02 4.41 6.99
N PHE A 87 -1.16 4.84 6.46
CA PHE A 87 -2.37 5.02 7.26
C PHE A 87 -2.92 3.71 7.81
N ALA A 88 -2.88 2.62 7.05
CA ALA A 88 -3.26 1.30 7.53
C ALA A 88 -2.39 0.85 8.71
N GLN A 89 -1.08 1.05 8.63
CA GLN A 89 -0.15 0.69 9.70
C GLN A 89 -0.27 1.58 10.94
N LEU A 90 -0.53 2.88 10.76
CA LEU A 90 -0.86 3.78 11.88
C LEU A 90 -2.13 3.32 12.61
N ALA A 91 -3.19 3.00 11.87
CA ALA A 91 -4.44 2.51 12.45
C ALA A 91 -4.23 1.19 13.21
N MET A 92 -3.44 0.26 12.66
CA MET A 92 -3.07 -0.97 13.35
C MET A 92 -2.22 -0.72 14.59
N LYS A 93 -1.25 0.20 14.53
CA LYS A 93 -0.41 0.55 15.68
C LYS A 93 -1.25 1.06 16.85
N LYS A 94 -2.24 1.93 16.57
CA LYS A 94 -3.17 2.41 17.60
C LYS A 94 -3.94 1.27 18.25
N LYS A 95 -4.37 0.28 17.45
CA LYS A 95 -5.10 -0.89 17.93
C LYS A 95 -4.22 -1.87 18.73
N ILE A 96 -2.96 -2.06 18.32
CA ILE A 96 -2.01 -2.98 18.98
C ILE A 96 -1.39 -2.35 20.24
N GLY A 97 -1.16 -1.04 20.23
CA GLY A 97 -0.52 -0.29 21.32
C GLY A 97 -1.40 0.00 22.53
N GLY A 98 -2.69 -0.32 22.48
CA GLY A 98 -3.61 -0.28 23.62
C GLY A 98 -3.83 1.11 24.22
N ASP A 99 -4.89 1.80 23.81
CA ASP A 99 -5.69 2.47 24.84
C ASP A 99 -6.22 1.34 25.74
N PRO A 100 -6.11 1.41 27.08
CA PRO A 100 -6.82 0.47 27.94
C PRO A 100 -8.31 0.52 27.60
N PRO A 101 -9.06 -0.57 27.81
CA PRO A 101 -10.50 -0.54 27.69
C PRO A 101 -10.99 0.68 28.48
N ARG A 102 -11.84 1.54 27.88
CA ARG A 102 -12.55 2.53 28.69
C ARG A 102 -13.21 1.73 29.81
N GLU A 103 -12.77 1.92 31.04
CA GLU A 103 -13.55 1.50 32.19
C GLU A 103 -14.89 2.21 32.00
N GLU A 104 -15.91 1.45 31.60
CA GLU A 104 -17.28 1.84 31.84
C GLU A 104 -17.36 1.98 33.35
N TYR A 105 -17.28 3.22 33.83
CA TYR A 105 -17.70 3.55 35.18
C TYR A 105 -19.15 3.12 35.26
N VAL A 106 -19.38 1.93 35.82
CA VAL A 106 -20.69 1.52 36.30
C VAL A 106 -20.95 2.46 37.47
N ASP A 107 -21.74 3.48 37.21
CA ASP A 107 -22.26 4.40 38.21
C ASP A 107 -23.17 3.56 39.11
N PHE A 108 -22.65 3.13 40.26
CA PHE A 108 -23.43 2.48 41.31
C PHE A 108 -24.07 3.57 42.18
N ASP A 109 -24.86 4.44 41.56
CA ASP A 109 -25.76 5.34 42.25
C ASP A 109 -27.19 4.89 41.93
N ASP A 110 -27.58 3.74 42.51
CA ASP A 110 -28.99 3.39 42.69
C ASP A 110 -29.23 3.14 44.19
N GLU A 111 -29.52 4.28 44.83
CA GLU A 111 -30.57 4.51 45.85
C GLU A 111 -30.49 3.82 47.24
N ASP A 112 -30.54 4.69 48.25
CA ASP A 112 -30.77 4.48 49.69
C ASP A 112 -32.10 3.75 50.04
#